data_AF-A0A0E0DQ47-F1
#
_entry.id   AF-A0A0E0DQ47-F1
#
_cell.length_a   1.000
_cell.length_b   1.000
_cell.length_c   1.000
_cell.angle_alpha   90.00
_cell.angle_beta   90.00
_cell.angle_gamma   90.00
#
_symmetry.space_group_name_H-M   'P 1'
#
loop_
_entity.id
_entity.type
_entity.pdbx_description
1 polymer ?
#
loop_
_entity_poly.entity_id
_entity_poly.type
_entity_poly.pdbx_seq_one_letter_code
_entity_poly.pdbx_strand_id
1 'polypeptide(L)'
;MAKSISVCSNRKEVHVFMPPRSNFQDMKASYRLIGNTSRRACTIISGDSIVSQTNLLYKLKKVVYSTRKFRVTIYPGNDTLLVMAMVMNFFMEK
;
A
#
# COMPACT_ATOMS: atom_id res chain seq x y z
N MET A 1 -27.55 8.32 -19.28
CA MET A 1 -26.08 8.24 -19.20
C MET A 1 -25.69 7.35 -18.02
N ALA A 2 -25.40 6.07 -18.27
CA ALA A 2 -24.84 5.20 -17.23
C ALA A 2 -23.36 5.59 -17.04
N LYS A 3 -22.98 6.03 -15.84
CA LYS A 3 -21.56 6.17 -15.47
C LYS A 3 -20.98 4.76 -15.42
N SER A 4 -20.24 4.37 -16.46
CA SER A 4 -19.35 3.21 -16.39
C SER A 4 -18.29 3.52 -15.34
N ILE A 5 -18.49 3.01 -14.13
CA ILE A 5 -17.44 2.97 -13.12
C ILE A 5 -16.51 1.87 -13.61
N SER A 6 -15.45 2.25 -14.30
CA SER A 6 -14.31 1.36 -14.55
C SER A 6 -13.75 0.94 -13.19
N VAL A 7 -14.22 -0.20 -12.70
CA VAL A 7 -13.59 -0.91 -11.61
C VAL A 7 -12.30 -1.44 -12.19
N CYS A 8 -11.22 -0.67 -12.07
CA CYS A 8 -9.87 -1.16 -12.35
C CYS A 8 -9.62 -2.31 -11.36
N SER A 9 -9.95 -3.53 -11.77
CA SER A 9 -9.71 -4.77 -11.03
C SER A 9 -8.22 -5.08 -11.07
N ASN A 10 -7.42 -4.23 -10.43
CA ASN A 10 -5.98 -4.41 -10.29
C ASN A 10 -5.63 -4.36 -8.80
N ARG A 11 -6.38 -5.15 -8.01
CA ARG A 11 -6.10 -5.35 -6.59
C ARG A 11 -4.90 -6.29 -6.49
N LYS A 12 -3.76 -5.76 -6.06
CA LYS A 12 -2.51 -6.48 -5.83
C LYS A 12 -2.33 -6.72 -4.35
N GLU A 13 -1.86 -7.91 -4.03
CA GLU A 13 -1.51 -8.33 -2.69
C GLU A 13 -0.08 -8.87 -2.70
N VAL A 14 0.77 -8.32 -1.84
CA VAL A 14 2.20 -8.66 -1.75
C VAL A 14 2.51 -9.00 -0.30
N HIS A 15 3.13 -10.16 -0.10
CA HIS A 15 3.62 -10.60 1.19
C HIS A 15 5.12 -10.37 1.26
N VAL A 16 5.57 -9.61 2.26
CA VAL A 16 6.98 -9.33 2.50
C VAL A 16 7.45 -10.17 3.67
N PHE A 17 8.45 -11.00 3.41
CA PHE A 17 9.10 -11.84 4.40
C PHE A 17 10.42 -11.18 4.78
N MET A 18 10.56 -10.78 6.04
CA MET A 18 11.86 -10.37 6.56
C MET A 18 12.57 -11.59 7.14
N PRO A 19 13.88 -11.76 6.87
CA PRO A 19 14.64 -12.82 7.50
C PRO A 19 14.62 -12.61 9.03
N PRO A 20 14.34 -13.67 9.82
CA PRO A 20 14.33 -13.55 11.26
C PRO A 20 15.70 -13.12 11.78
N ARG A 21 15.72 -12.19 12.75
CA ARG A 21 16.95 -11.86 13.50
C ARG A 21 17.31 -12.92 14.55
N SER A 22 16.38 -13.82 14.88
CA SER A 22 16.57 -14.95 15.80
C SER A 22 15.61 -16.09 15.42
N ASN A 23 15.99 -17.33 15.71
CA ASN A 23 15.39 -18.61 15.26
C ASN A 23 13.90 -18.80 15.64
N PHE A 24 12.99 -17.97 15.12
CA PHE A 24 11.56 -18.20 15.23
C PHE A 24 10.98 -18.54 13.87
N GLN A 25 10.56 -19.80 13.78
CA GLN A 25 9.98 -20.49 12.65
C GLN A 25 8.51 -20.13 12.51
N ASP A 26 8.20 -18.85 12.37
CA ASP A 26 6.87 -18.41 11.96
C ASP A 26 6.89 -18.16 10.45
N MET A 27 6.31 -19.07 9.67
CA MET A 27 6.03 -18.89 8.23
C MET A 27 5.00 -17.78 7.96
N LYS A 28 4.76 -16.87 8.90
CA LYS A 28 3.83 -15.74 8.77
C LYS A 28 4.57 -14.58 8.09
N ALA A 29 4.00 -14.06 7.00
CA ALA A 29 4.53 -12.88 6.34
C ALA A 29 4.68 -11.72 7.34
N SER A 30 5.87 -11.11 7.39
CA SER A 30 6.19 -10.02 8.31
C SER A 30 5.34 -8.78 8.01
N TYR A 31 5.07 -8.54 6.72
CA TYR A 31 4.16 -7.49 6.26
C TYR A 31 3.31 -7.98 5.10
N ARG A 32 2.06 -7.52 5.07
CA ARG A 32 1.09 -7.75 4.01
C ARG A 32 0.72 -6.41 3.41
N LEU A 33 1.01 -6.23 2.13
CA LEU A 33 0.66 -5.05 1.36
C LEU A 33 -0.53 -5.36 0.48
N ILE A 34 -1.65 -4.67 0.70
CA ILE A 34 -2.88 -4.87 -0.07
C ILE A 34 -3.24 -3.54 -0.72
N GLY A 35 -3.45 -3.53 -2.02
CA GLY A 35 -3.73 -2.27 -2.69
C GLY A 35 -4.00 -2.38 -4.18
N ASN A 36 -3.99 -1.23 -4.84
CA ASN A 36 -4.07 -1.09 -6.27
C ASN A 36 -2.99 -0.10 -6.71
N THR A 37 -2.06 -0.58 -7.54
CA THR A 37 -0.92 0.20 -8.04
C THR A 37 -1.37 1.34 -8.96
N SER A 38 -2.37 1.11 -9.83
CA SER A 38 -2.93 2.12 -10.74
C SER A 38 -3.59 3.26 -9.98
N ARG A 39 -4.24 2.96 -8.85
CA ARG A 39 -4.88 3.94 -7.97
C ARG A 39 -3.96 4.47 -6.87
N ARG A 40 -2.67 4.09 -6.84
CA ARG A 40 -1.72 4.50 -5.78
C ARG A 40 -2.31 4.37 -4.37
N ALA A 41 -3.07 3.30 -4.14
CA ALA A 41 -3.76 3.03 -2.89
C ALA A 41 -3.27 1.70 -2.36
N CYS A 42 -2.58 1.68 -1.24
CA CYS A 42 -2.02 0.49 -0.61
C CYS A 42 -2.10 0.63 0.91
N THR A 43 -2.35 -0.49 1.57
CA THR A 43 -2.37 -0.60 3.03
C THR A 43 -1.33 -1.62 3.41
N ILE A 44 -0.41 -1.22 4.28
CA ILE A 44 0.61 -2.10 4.86
C ILE A 44 0.10 -2.55 6.21
N ILE A 45 0.02 -3.88 6.37
CA ILE A 45 -0.46 -4.54 7.57
C ILE A 45 0.69 -5.40 8.11
N SER A 46 0.96 -5.33 9.41
CA SER A 46 1.86 -6.25 10.10
C SER A 46 1.05 -7.03 11.13
N GLY A 47 0.97 -8.36 10.95
CA GLY A 47 0.02 -9.18 11.70
C GLY A 47 -1.41 -8.68 11.51
N ASP A 48 -1.99 -8.14 12.58
CA ASP A 48 -3.36 -7.59 12.61
C ASP A 48 -3.38 -6.05 12.77
N SER A 49 -2.21 -5.41 12.76
CA SER A 49 -2.08 -3.96 12.93
C SER A 49 -1.79 -3.26 11.60
N ILE A 50 -2.43 -2.12 11.39
CA ILE A 50 -2.18 -1.29 10.21
C ILE A 50 -0.96 -0.40 10.48
N VAL A 51 0.08 -0.60 9.68
CA VAL A 51 1.35 0.13 9.78
C VAL A 51 1.30 1.43 9.00
N SER A 52 0.72 1.36 7.80
CA SER A 52 0.66 2.50 6.89
C SER A 52 -0.52 2.39 5.94
N GLN A 53 -1.07 3.53 5.57
CA GLN A 53 -2.10 3.64 4.54
C GLN A 53 -1.71 4.71 3.53
N THR A 54 -1.90 4.38 2.26
CA THR A 54 -1.82 5.35 1.18
C THR A 54 -3.20 5.55 0.57
N ASN A 55 -3.54 6.82 0.36
CA ASN A 55 -4.81 7.20 -0.21
C ASN A 55 -4.60 8.27 -1.26
N LEU A 56 -5.37 8.19 -2.35
CA LEU A 56 -5.49 9.26 -3.31
C LEU A 56 -6.07 10.50 -2.63
N LEU A 57 -5.64 11.66 -3.06
CA LEU A 57 -6.23 12.93 -2.63
C LEU A 57 -7.60 13.11 -3.33
N TYR A 58 -8.59 12.27 -3.01
CA TYR A 58 -9.81 12.09 -3.80
C TYR A 58 -10.79 13.28 -3.76
N LYS A 59 -10.49 14.37 -3.04
CA LYS A 59 -11.44 15.47 -2.78
C LYS A 59 -11.25 16.78 -3.57
N LEU A 60 -10.46 16.83 -4.63
CA LEU A 60 -10.33 18.06 -5.45
C LEU A 60 -11.21 18.00 -6.70
N LYS A 61 -12.51 18.33 -6.66
CA LYS A 61 -13.46 18.41 -7.82
C LYS A 61 -12.83 18.65 -9.21
N LYS A 62 -12.25 17.64 -9.87
CA LYS A 62 -11.57 17.73 -11.17
C LYS A 62 -11.78 16.44 -11.94
N VAL A 63 -12.00 16.55 -13.24
CA VAL A 63 -12.38 15.42 -14.11
C VAL A 63 -11.19 14.50 -14.42
N VAL A 64 -9.96 15.01 -14.33
CA VAL A 64 -8.71 14.25 -14.53
C VAL A 64 -7.77 14.52 -13.36
N TYR A 65 -7.46 13.50 -12.59
CA TYR A 65 -6.53 13.57 -11.47
C TYR A 65 -5.16 13.07 -11.88
N SER A 66 -4.12 13.84 -11.54
CA SER A 66 -2.75 13.33 -11.62
C SER A 66 -2.57 12.25 -10.55
N THR A 67 -2.37 11.00 -10.98
CA THR A 67 -2.00 9.87 -10.11
C THR A 67 -0.60 10.04 -9.49
N ARG A 68 0.08 11.16 -9.74
CA ARG A 68 1.39 11.50 -9.16
C ARG A 68 1.31 12.00 -7.72
N LYS A 69 0.14 12.48 -7.26
CA LYS A 69 -0.02 13.00 -5.90
C LYS A 69 -0.91 12.08 -5.07
N PHE A 70 -0.33 11.45 -4.07
CA PHE A 70 -1.02 10.62 -3.09
C PHE A 70 -0.51 10.96 -1.70
N ARG A 71 -1.32 10.67 -0.68
CA ARG A 71 -0.95 10.88 0.71
C ARG A 71 -0.57 9.54 1.32
N VAL A 72 0.56 9.50 2.02
CA VAL A 72 0.99 8.38 2.85
C VAL A 72 0.75 8.76 4.31
N THR A 73 0.11 7.89 5.07
CA THR A 73 -0.09 8.02 6.51
C THR A 73 0.66 6.89 7.18
N ILE A 74 1.70 7.23 7.94
CA ILE A 74 2.53 6.29 8.68
C ILE A 74 2.12 6.37 10.14
N TYR A 75 1.68 5.25 10.71
CA TYR A 75 1.31 5.20 12.13
C TYR A 75 2.58 5.10 13.01
N PRO A 76 2.59 5.75 14.18
CA PRO A 76 3.76 5.80 15.06
C PRO A 76 4.18 4.40 15.52
N GLY A 77 5.47 4.24 15.85
CA GLY A 77 6.05 2.97 16.31
C GLY A 77 6.61 2.07 15.20
N ASN A 78 6.58 2.53 13.94
CA ASN A 78 7.14 1.81 12.79
C ASN A 78 8.28 2.60 12.14
N ASP A 79 9.26 1.88 11.59
CA ASP A 79 10.37 2.48 10.85
C ASP A 79 9.86 3.15 9.57
N THR A 80 9.89 4.48 9.54
CA THR A 80 9.42 5.29 8.42
C THR A 80 10.16 4.96 7.13
N LEU A 81 11.46 4.68 7.21
CA LEU A 81 12.30 4.30 6.06
C LEU A 81 11.85 2.97 5.44
N LEU A 82 11.59 1.96 6.27
CA LEU A 82 11.15 0.64 5.82
C LEU A 82 9.77 0.73 5.16
N VAL A 83 8.85 1.44 5.79
CA VAL A 83 7.50 1.69 5.26
C VAL A 83 7.56 2.39 3.91
N MET A 84 8.38 3.44 3.78
CA MET A 84 8.54 4.17 2.52
C MET A 84 9.15 3.30 1.42
N ALA A 85 10.13 2.45 1.75
CA ALA A 85 10.72 1.51 0.80
C ALA A 85 9.68 0.49 0.30
N MET A 86 8.83 -0.05 1.18
CA MET A 86 7.75 -0.96 0.78
C MET A 86 6.71 -0.27 -0.11
N VAL A 87 6.29 0.96 0.24
CA VAL A 87 5.35 1.76 -0.57
C VAL A 87 5.94 2.03 -1.96
N MET A 88 7.20 2.44 -2.04
CA MET A 88 7.87 2.70 -3.32
C MET A 88 7.97 1.44 -4.18
N ASN A 89 8.41 0.31 -3.61
CA ASN A 89 8.50 -0.95 -4.35
C ASN A 89 7.14 -1.41 -4.89
N PHE A 90 6.09 -1.37 -4.05
CA PHE A 90 4.73 -1.74 -4.46
C PHE A 90 4.20 -0.89 -5.63
N PHE A 91 4.68 0.34 -5.75
CA PHE A 91 4.30 1.30 -6.78
C PHE A 91 5.22 1.32 -8.02
N MET A 92 6.47 0.86 -7.89
CA MET A 92 7.43 0.80 -8.99
C MET A 92 7.33 -0.51 -9.78
N GLU A 93 6.84 -1.58 -9.17
CA GLU A 93 6.55 -2.84 -9.85
C GLU A 93 5.49 -2.60 -10.95
N LYS A 94 5.90 -2.70 -12.22
CA LYS A 94 5.05 -2.64 -13.41
C LYS A 94 4.55 -4.02 -13.79
#